data_AF-A0AAV5CSM6-F1
#
_entry.id   AF-A0AAV5CSM6-F1
#
_cell.length_a   1.000
_cell.length_b   1.000
_cell.length_c   1.000
_cell.angle_alpha   90.00
_cell.angle_beta   90.00
_cell.angle_gamma   90.00
#
_symmetry.space_group_name_H-M   'P 1'
#
loop_
_entity.id
_entity.type
_entity.pdbx_description
1 polymer ?
#
loop_
_entity_poly.entity_id
_entity_poly.type
_entity_poly.pdbx_seq_one_letter_code
_entity_poly.pdbx_strand_id
1 'polypeptide(L)'
;MASTHAGTLKATSINGVKLYSLTGNRYVAPWVLAKTKRSLRKDKEYQRRLDLIHDLRFETATTKINVTPDEQYVIASGIYPPQVKVYELKELSMKFERHLISEIINFQILGDDYSKLAFLCADRSVNLHAKYGSHYSLRIPRMGRDMAYDCWSCDLLCAASSPDLYRINLEQVHSVLKLSFY
;
A
#
# COMPACT_ATOMS: atom_id res chain seq x y z
N MET A 1 22.54 -11.05 -20.03
CA MET A 1 22.52 -10.92 -18.55
C MET A 1 22.87 -12.26 -17.94
N ALA A 2 23.97 -12.35 -17.18
CA ALA A 2 24.36 -13.60 -16.53
C ALA A 2 23.66 -13.71 -15.17
N SER A 3 22.82 -14.72 -14.99
CA SER A 3 22.26 -15.06 -13.68
C SER A 3 23.27 -15.88 -12.89
N THR A 4 23.99 -15.24 -11.98
CA THR A 4 24.89 -15.92 -11.06
C THR A 4 24.20 -16.15 -9.72
N HIS A 5 24.12 -17.41 -9.28
CA HIS A 5 23.58 -17.77 -7.98
C HIS A 5 24.64 -17.54 -6.89
N ALA A 6 24.65 -16.34 -6.29
CA ALA A 6 25.39 -16.07 -5.07
C ALA A 6 24.55 -16.55 -3.87
N GLY A 7 24.62 -17.85 -3.57
CA GLY A 7 23.77 -18.48 -2.54
C GLY A 7 22.33 -18.73 -2.98
N THR A 8 21.47 -19.08 -2.02
CA THR A 8 20.06 -19.52 -2.21
C THR A 8 19.17 -18.46 -2.87
N LEU A 9 19.58 -17.19 -2.87
CA LEU A 9 18.82 -16.06 -3.40
C LEU A 9 19.20 -15.75 -4.85
N LYS A 10 18.18 -15.47 -5.68
CA LYS A 10 18.40 -15.07 -7.07
C LYS A 10 18.98 -13.65 -7.10
N ALA A 11 20.22 -13.54 -7.58
CA ALA A 11 20.90 -12.27 -7.75
C ALA A 11 21.00 -11.91 -9.24
N THR A 12 20.74 -10.66 -9.57
CA THR A 12 21.00 -10.07 -10.88
C THR A 12 22.10 -9.03 -10.73
N SER A 13 23.10 -9.05 -11.60
CA SER A 13 24.13 -8.01 -11.62
C SER A 13 23.81 -6.99 -12.72
N ILE A 14 23.81 -5.71 -12.35
CA ILE A 14 23.66 -4.58 -13.27
C ILE A 14 24.82 -3.63 -12.97
N ASN A 15 25.63 -3.32 -13.98
CA ASN A 15 26.79 -2.42 -13.85
C ASN A 15 27.76 -2.78 -12.69
N GLY A 16 27.96 -4.06 -12.42
CA GLY A 16 28.83 -4.53 -11.33
C GLY A 16 28.21 -4.50 -9.93
N VAL A 17 26.98 -3.98 -9.77
CA VAL A 17 26.22 -4.01 -8.51
C VAL A 17 25.31 -5.23 -8.49
N LYS A 18 25.29 -5.97 -7.37
CA LYS A 18 24.42 -7.13 -7.17
C LYS A 18 23.07 -6.68 -6.61
N LEU A 19 22.00 -6.92 -7.34
CA LEU A 19 20.62 -6.77 -6.89
C LEU A 19 20.06 -8.13 -6.47
N TYR A 20 19.37 -8.16 -5.33
CA TYR A 20 18.77 -9.37 -4.76
C TYR A 20 17.25 -9.21 -4.75
N SER A 21 16.55 -10.07 -5.49
CA SER A 21 15.08 -10.12 -5.47
C SER A 21 14.65 -11.10 -4.40
N LEU A 22 14.10 -10.59 -3.29
CA LEU A 22 13.74 -11.40 -2.12
C LEU A 22 12.35 -12.00 -2.24
N THR A 23 11.37 -11.19 -2.65
CA THR A 23 9.95 -11.56 -2.77
C THR A 23 9.43 -11.27 -4.18
N GLY A 24 8.35 -11.96 -4.61
CA GLY A 24 7.65 -11.68 -5.87
C GLY A 24 7.85 -12.68 -7.01
N ASN A 25 8.77 -13.64 -6.90
CA ASN A 25 8.89 -14.73 -7.88
C ASN A 25 8.03 -15.93 -7.47
N ARG A 26 6.98 -16.22 -8.26
CA ARG A 26 6.18 -17.46 -8.25
C ARG A 26 5.40 -17.69 -6.95
N TYR A 27 4.36 -16.89 -6.75
CA TYR A 27 3.30 -17.24 -5.81
C TYR A 27 2.53 -18.46 -6.32
N VAL A 28 2.48 -19.51 -5.51
CA VAL A 28 1.62 -20.67 -5.71
C VAL A 28 0.53 -20.62 -4.65
N ALA A 29 -0.72 -20.66 -5.10
CA ALA A 29 -1.84 -20.51 -4.19
C ALA A 29 -1.96 -21.69 -3.21
N PRO A 30 -2.30 -21.44 -1.92
CA PRO A 30 -2.44 -22.49 -0.89
C PRO A 30 -3.37 -23.64 -1.29
N TRP A 31 -4.44 -23.36 -2.05
CA TRP A 31 -5.36 -24.40 -2.54
C TRP A 31 -4.73 -25.28 -3.63
N VAL A 32 -3.81 -24.74 -4.44
CA VAL A 32 -3.01 -25.51 -5.41
C VAL A 32 -1.98 -26.36 -4.64
N LEU A 33 -1.34 -25.75 -3.63
CA LEU A 33 -0.39 -26.44 -2.75
C LEU A 33 -1.04 -27.60 -1.99
N ALA A 34 -2.31 -27.51 -1.60
CA ALA A 34 -3.00 -28.59 -0.89
C ALA A 34 -3.04 -29.90 -1.69
N LYS A 35 -3.22 -29.82 -3.02
CA LYS A 35 -3.27 -30.98 -3.93
C LYS A 35 -1.89 -31.52 -4.31
N THR A 36 -0.86 -30.67 -4.32
CA THR A 36 0.50 -31.00 -4.78
C THR A 36 1.57 -30.92 -3.68
N LYS A 37 1.17 -30.77 -2.41
CA LYS A 37 2.07 -30.57 -1.26
C LYS A 37 3.17 -31.64 -1.17
N ARG A 38 2.83 -32.88 -1.55
CA ARG A 38 3.75 -34.03 -1.48
C ARG A 38 4.77 -34.04 -2.62
N SER A 39 4.42 -33.57 -3.82
CA SER A 39 5.36 -33.44 -4.94
C SER A 39 6.22 -32.19 -4.78
N LEU A 40 5.66 -31.06 -4.33
CA LEU A 40 6.38 -29.81 -4.11
C LEU A 40 7.41 -29.88 -2.98
N ARG A 41 7.21 -30.75 -1.98
CA ARG A 41 8.24 -31.05 -0.97
C ARG A 41 9.53 -31.59 -1.56
N LYS A 42 9.51 -32.19 -2.76
CA LYS A 42 10.71 -32.70 -3.45
C LYS A 42 11.36 -31.65 -4.34
N ASP A 43 10.68 -30.54 -4.61
CA ASP A 43 11.18 -29.47 -5.45
C ASP A 43 12.18 -28.60 -4.66
N LYS A 44 13.42 -28.56 -5.14
CA LYS A 44 14.49 -27.78 -4.53
C LYS A 44 14.22 -26.28 -4.62
N GLU A 45 13.51 -25.81 -5.65
CA GLU A 45 13.16 -24.39 -5.79
C GLU A 45 12.11 -23.99 -4.75
N TYR A 46 11.10 -24.83 -4.55
CA TYR A 46 10.07 -24.63 -3.52
C TYR A 46 10.65 -24.60 -2.11
N GLN A 47 11.58 -25.50 -1.79
CA GLN A 47 12.27 -25.52 -0.49
C GLN A 47 13.14 -24.28 -0.24
N ARG A 48 13.59 -23.61 -1.29
CA ARG A 48 14.44 -22.42 -1.24
C ARG A 48 13.66 -21.11 -1.24
N ARG A 49 12.32 -21.17 -1.37
CA ARG A 49 11.48 -19.98 -1.39
C ARG A 49 11.52 -19.29 -0.04
N LEU A 50 11.84 -18.00 -0.07
CA LEU A 50 11.92 -17.15 1.10
C LEU A 50 10.83 -16.07 0.98
N ASP A 51 9.83 -16.14 1.84
CA ASP A 51 8.81 -15.09 1.97
C ASP A 51 9.15 -14.30 3.25
N LEU A 52 9.59 -13.04 3.10
CA LEU A 52 10.00 -12.21 4.24
C LEU A 52 8.82 -11.77 5.10
N ILE A 53 7.79 -11.24 4.46
CA ILE A 53 6.55 -10.82 5.11
C ILE A 53 5.46 -11.78 4.66
N HIS A 54 4.80 -12.40 5.62
CA HIS A 54 3.73 -13.34 5.38
C HIS A 54 2.58 -12.67 4.62
N ASP A 55 2.16 -13.31 3.52
CA ASP A 55 1.03 -12.89 2.71
C ASP A 55 1.08 -11.44 2.19
N LEU A 56 2.29 -10.93 1.92
CA LEU A 56 2.50 -9.64 1.25
C LEU A 56 2.10 -9.71 -0.24
N ARG A 57 0.80 -9.81 -0.50
CA ARG A 57 0.23 -9.83 -1.85
C ARG A 57 -1.22 -9.33 -1.89
N PHE A 58 -1.63 -9.00 -3.11
CA PHE A 58 -2.99 -8.68 -3.50
C PHE A 58 -3.42 -9.61 -4.62
N GLU A 59 -4.72 -9.84 -4.78
CA GLU A 59 -5.25 -10.77 -5.79
C GLU A 59 -4.98 -10.28 -7.22
N THR A 60 -5.19 -8.99 -7.46
CA THR A 60 -4.99 -8.39 -8.78
C THR A 60 -3.67 -7.63 -8.87
N ALA A 61 -3.55 -6.52 -8.15
CA ALA A 61 -2.36 -5.69 -8.15
C ALA A 61 -2.36 -4.74 -6.96
N THR A 62 -1.17 -4.25 -6.61
CA THR A 62 -0.95 -3.19 -5.61
C THR A 62 -0.83 -1.85 -6.32
N THR A 63 -1.42 -0.79 -5.79
CA THR A 63 -1.33 0.58 -6.36
C THR A 63 -0.32 1.45 -5.64
N LYS A 64 -0.34 1.45 -4.31
CA LYS A 64 0.52 2.27 -3.46
C LYS A 64 1.03 1.46 -2.28
N ILE A 65 2.25 1.76 -1.86
CA ILE A 65 2.89 1.18 -0.67
C ILE A 65 3.62 2.32 0.04
N ASN A 66 3.29 2.53 1.31
CA ASN A 66 3.97 3.49 2.18
C ASN A 66 4.38 2.80 3.48
N VAL A 67 5.51 3.23 4.05
CA VAL A 67 5.96 2.83 5.38
C VAL A 67 5.56 3.93 6.36
N THR A 68 5.15 3.58 7.57
CA THR A 68 4.87 4.56 8.62
C THR A 68 6.15 5.28 9.05
N PRO A 69 6.05 6.55 9.52
CA PRO A 69 7.22 7.29 10.02
C PRO A 69 8.00 6.58 11.13
N ASP A 70 7.32 5.81 11.98
CA ASP A 70 7.95 4.99 13.03
C ASP A 70 8.67 3.73 12.53
N GLU A 71 8.60 3.46 11.21
CA GLU A 71 9.17 2.30 10.54
C GLU A 71 8.70 0.94 11.11
N GLN A 72 7.55 0.90 11.79
CA GLN A 72 7.00 -0.33 12.35
C GLN A 72 5.98 -1.00 11.45
N TYR A 73 5.38 -0.25 10.51
CA TYR A 73 4.29 -0.73 9.68
C TYR A 73 4.51 -0.44 8.19
N VAL A 74 4.14 -1.41 7.36
CA VAL A 74 4.01 -1.24 5.90
C VAL A 74 2.54 -1.27 5.55
N ILE A 75 2.08 -0.27 4.82
CA ILE A 75 0.70 -0.14 4.39
C ILE A 75 0.68 -0.22 2.87
N ALA A 76 -0.16 -1.10 2.33
CA ALA A 76 -0.28 -1.29 0.89
C ALA A 76 -1.76 -1.28 0.47
N SER A 77 -2.06 -0.69 -0.68
CA SER A 77 -3.41 -0.66 -1.27
C SER A 77 -3.50 -1.55 -2.50
N GLY A 78 -4.64 -2.22 -2.67
CA GLY A 78 -4.96 -3.09 -3.79
C GLY A 78 -6.16 -2.63 -4.60
N ILE A 79 -6.18 -3.03 -5.88
CA ILE A 79 -7.20 -2.61 -6.87
C ILE A 79 -8.50 -3.40 -6.72
N TYR A 80 -8.42 -4.74 -6.67
CA TYR A 80 -9.60 -5.60 -6.66
C TYR A 80 -9.48 -6.77 -5.67
N PRO A 81 -10.51 -6.98 -4.82
CA PRO A 81 -11.46 -5.94 -4.43
C PRO A 81 -10.70 -4.72 -3.86
N PRO A 82 -11.22 -3.48 -3.96
CA PRO A 82 -10.55 -2.31 -3.40
C PRO A 82 -10.28 -2.51 -1.91
N GLN A 83 -9.00 -2.53 -1.53
CA GLN A 83 -8.62 -2.88 -0.16
C GLN A 83 -7.29 -2.25 0.24
N VAL A 84 -7.08 -2.16 1.55
CA VAL A 84 -5.80 -1.77 2.16
C VAL A 84 -5.38 -2.85 3.14
N LYS A 85 -4.10 -3.23 3.11
CA LYS A 85 -3.49 -4.17 4.04
C LYS A 85 -2.40 -3.46 4.84
N VAL A 86 -2.39 -3.67 6.15
CA VAL A 86 -1.37 -3.16 7.06
C VAL A 86 -0.57 -4.34 7.58
N TYR A 87 0.75 -4.27 7.43
CA TYR A 87 1.71 -5.28 7.86
C TYR A 87 2.56 -4.74 9.00
N GLU A 88 2.79 -5.56 10.02
CA GLU A 88 3.65 -5.23 11.15
C GLU A 88 5.03 -5.83 10.92
N LEU A 89 6.06 -4.98 10.86
CA LEU A 89 7.41 -5.41 10.50
C LEU A 89 8.07 -6.25 11.59
N LYS A 90 7.72 -6.01 12.86
CA LYS A 90 8.20 -6.82 13.99
C LYS A 90 7.71 -8.27 13.94
N GLU A 91 6.45 -8.46 13.54
CA GLU A 91 5.80 -9.77 13.47
C GLU A 91 5.86 -10.39 12.05
N LEU A 92 6.46 -9.68 11.09
CA LEU A 92 6.61 -10.07 9.69
C LEU A 92 5.32 -10.62 9.07
N SER A 93 4.17 -10.04 9.43
CA SER A 93 2.86 -10.56 9.05
C SER A 93 1.82 -9.45 8.92
N MET A 94 0.71 -9.77 8.26
CA MET A 94 -0.42 -8.86 8.10
C MET A 94 -1.11 -8.66 9.45
N LYS A 95 -1.20 -7.40 9.89
CA LYS A 95 -1.92 -7.01 11.09
C LYS A 95 -3.43 -7.02 10.86
N PHE A 96 -3.89 -6.40 9.78
CA PHE A 96 -5.28 -6.41 9.35
C PHE A 96 -5.42 -5.98 7.88
N GLU A 97 -6.59 -6.24 7.31
CA GLU A 97 -7.02 -5.73 6.02
C GLU A 97 -8.37 -5.02 6.13
N ARG A 98 -8.63 -4.06 5.25
CA ARG A 98 -9.91 -3.35 5.13
C ARG A 98 -10.31 -3.21 3.68
N HIS A 99 -11.58 -3.45 3.40
CA HIS A 99 -12.17 -3.23 2.09
C HIS A 99 -12.75 -1.81 2.00
N LEU A 100 -12.63 -1.19 0.83
CA LEU A 100 -13.21 0.11 0.52
C LEU A 100 -14.26 -0.05 -0.57
N ILE A 101 -15.17 0.93 -0.63
CA ILE A 101 -16.25 0.96 -1.63
C ILE A 101 -15.69 1.28 -3.02
N SER A 102 -14.66 2.12 -3.10
CA SER A 102 -14.05 2.59 -4.33
C SER A 102 -12.54 2.40 -4.31
N GLU A 103 -11.94 2.25 -5.49
CA GLU A 103 -10.50 2.08 -5.70
C GLU A 103 -9.70 3.21 -5.06
N ILE A 104 -8.62 2.85 -4.37
CA ILE A 104 -7.69 3.81 -3.75
C ILE A 104 -6.71 4.31 -4.83
N ILE A 105 -6.79 5.61 -5.15
CA ILE A 105 -5.83 6.29 -6.02
C ILE A 105 -4.55 6.58 -5.25
N ASN A 106 -4.69 7.23 -4.09
CA ASN A 106 -3.57 7.50 -3.20
C ASN A 106 -4.05 7.51 -1.74
N PHE A 107 -3.13 7.34 -0.80
CA PHE A 107 -3.42 7.46 0.62
C PHE A 107 -2.26 8.13 1.37
N GLN A 108 -2.58 8.77 2.49
CA GLN A 108 -1.61 9.43 3.35
C GLN A 108 -1.75 8.93 4.78
N ILE A 109 -0.61 8.80 5.45
CA ILE A 109 -0.50 8.45 6.86
C ILE A 109 -0.50 9.76 7.63
N LEU A 110 -1.45 9.92 8.56
CA LEU A 110 -1.70 11.22 9.23
C LEU A 110 -1.01 11.33 10.60
N GLY A 111 -0.21 10.33 10.98
CA GLY A 111 0.53 10.30 12.23
C GLY A 111 1.75 9.40 12.11
N ASP A 112 2.35 9.05 13.25
CA ASP A 112 3.59 8.26 13.27
C ASP A 112 3.37 6.76 12.99
N ASP A 113 2.15 6.26 13.28
CA ASP A 113 1.76 4.86 13.14
C ASP A 113 0.62 4.67 12.10
N TYR A 114 0.02 3.48 12.04
CA TYR A 114 -1.11 3.18 11.15
C TYR A 114 -2.46 3.75 11.63
N SER A 115 -2.50 4.46 12.76
CA SER A 115 -3.74 4.76 13.47
C SER A 115 -4.72 5.62 12.70
N LYS A 116 -4.21 6.53 11.88
CA LYS A 116 -4.98 7.53 11.14
C LYS A 116 -4.51 7.53 9.68
N LEU A 117 -5.43 7.26 8.77
CA LEU A 117 -5.17 7.15 7.35
C LEU A 117 -6.19 7.98 6.59
N ALA A 118 -5.74 8.71 5.57
CA ALA A 118 -6.61 9.36 4.59
C ALA A 118 -6.50 8.61 3.26
N PHE A 119 -7.62 8.26 2.65
CA PHE A 119 -7.70 7.62 1.35
C PHE A 119 -8.37 8.54 0.34
N LEU A 120 -7.70 8.82 -0.77
CA LEU A 120 -8.30 9.45 -1.94
C LEU A 120 -8.76 8.34 -2.90
N CYS A 121 -10.06 8.28 -3.15
CA CYS A 121 -10.69 7.25 -3.96
C CYS A 121 -11.12 7.74 -5.35
N ALA A 122 -11.26 6.80 -6.28
CA ALA A 122 -11.61 7.05 -7.67
C ALA A 122 -12.97 7.73 -7.86
N ASP A 123 -13.89 7.53 -6.93
CA ASP A 123 -15.22 8.13 -6.96
C ASP A 123 -15.27 9.58 -6.44
N ARG A 124 -14.13 10.24 -6.20
CA ARG A 124 -13.97 11.57 -5.56
C ARG A 124 -14.16 11.59 -4.05
N SER A 125 -14.31 10.44 -3.40
CA SER A 125 -14.35 10.41 -1.94
C SER A 125 -12.94 10.55 -1.35
N VAL A 126 -12.85 11.30 -0.27
CA VAL A 126 -11.71 11.32 0.65
C VAL A 126 -12.19 10.68 1.94
N ASN A 127 -11.70 9.47 2.22
CA ASN A 127 -12.12 8.65 3.37
C ASN A 127 -11.05 8.72 4.46
N LEU A 128 -11.43 9.24 5.63
CA LEU A 128 -10.60 9.29 6.83
C LEU A 128 -10.89 8.05 7.67
N HIS A 129 -9.87 7.25 7.94
CA HIS A 129 -9.95 6.06 8.76
C HIS A 129 -9.14 6.23 10.05
N ALA A 130 -9.68 5.68 11.13
CA ALA A 130 -9.03 5.55 12.43
C ALA A 130 -8.72 4.07 12.76
N LYS A 131 -8.18 3.79 13.96
CA LYS A 131 -7.94 2.39 14.43
C LYS A 131 -9.21 1.54 14.43
N TYR A 132 -10.37 2.13 14.66
CA TYR A 132 -11.65 1.41 14.67
C TYR A 132 -12.33 1.27 13.29
N GLY A 133 -11.78 1.86 12.21
CA GLY A 133 -12.36 1.77 10.87
C GLY A 133 -12.62 3.14 10.25
N SER A 134 -13.68 3.24 9.44
CA SER A 134 -14.09 4.49 8.80
C SER A 134 -14.55 5.50 9.84
N HIS A 135 -13.92 6.68 9.85
CA HIS A 135 -14.22 7.77 10.77
C HIS A 135 -15.11 8.82 10.08
N TYR A 136 -14.70 9.26 8.90
CA TYR A 136 -15.41 10.31 8.16
C TYR A 136 -15.14 10.20 6.66
N SER A 137 -16.09 10.65 5.85
CA SER A 137 -15.93 10.70 4.39
C SER A 137 -16.45 12.04 3.89
N LEU A 138 -15.72 12.64 2.96
CA LEU A 138 -16.10 13.85 2.26
C LEU A 138 -15.82 13.69 0.77
N ARG A 139 -16.39 14.57 -0.05
CA ARG A 139 -16.28 14.49 -1.50
C ARG A 139 -15.64 15.75 -2.07
N ILE A 140 -14.59 15.59 -2.86
CA ILE A 140 -13.99 16.70 -3.61
C ILE A 140 -14.78 16.97 -4.92
N PRO A 141 -14.81 18.22 -5.42
CA PRO A 141 -15.63 18.55 -6.59
C PRO A 141 -15.22 17.82 -7.88
N ARG A 142 -13.93 17.54 -8.06
CA ARG A 142 -13.33 16.98 -9.29
C ARG A 142 -12.63 15.65 -9.01
N MET A 143 -12.38 14.87 -10.06
CA MET A 143 -11.66 13.59 -9.97
C MET A 143 -10.26 13.81 -9.41
N GLY A 144 -10.01 13.27 -8.22
CA GLY A 144 -8.71 13.33 -7.55
C GLY A 144 -7.65 12.57 -8.33
N ARG A 145 -6.41 13.02 -8.23
CA ARG A 145 -5.25 12.43 -8.90
C ARG A 145 -4.12 12.14 -7.93
N ASP A 146 -3.94 13.02 -6.96
CA ASP A 146 -2.91 12.89 -5.95
C ASP A 146 -3.32 13.58 -4.65
N MET A 147 -2.63 13.25 -3.56
CA MET A 147 -2.89 13.79 -2.24
C MET A 147 -1.59 13.87 -1.43
N ALA A 148 -1.42 14.94 -0.67
CA ALA A 148 -0.32 15.13 0.28
C ALA A 148 -0.87 15.62 1.62
N TYR A 149 -0.21 15.25 2.71
CA TYR A 149 -0.56 15.69 4.05
C TYR A 149 0.53 16.59 4.61
N ASP A 150 0.15 17.76 5.13
CA ASP A 150 1.02 18.64 5.91
C ASP A 150 0.68 18.50 7.40
N CYS A 151 1.64 17.99 8.17
CA CYS A 151 1.49 17.77 9.60
C CYS A 151 1.53 19.06 10.42
N TRP A 152 2.15 20.14 9.92
CA TRP A 152 2.30 21.39 10.66
C TRP A 152 1.00 22.19 10.69
N SER A 153 0.28 22.22 9.58
CA SER A 153 -1.02 22.92 9.47
C SER A 153 -2.23 22.01 9.60
N CYS A 154 -2.01 20.69 9.75
CA CYS A 154 -3.05 19.67 9.70
C CYS A 154 -3.91 19.73 8.43
N ASP A 155 -3.30 20.08 7.29
CA ASP A 155 -4.00 20.20 6.02
C ASP A 155 -3.73 19.00 5.10
N LEU A 156 -4.80 18.49 4.50
CA LEU A 156 -4.76 17.49 3.45
C LEU A 156 -4.97 18.19 2.10
N LEU A 157 -3.95 18.16 1.26
CA LEU A 157 -3.91 18.80 -0.05
C LEU A 157 -4.22 17.76 -1.12
N CYS A 158 -5.30 17.94 -1.87
CA CYS A 158 -5.74 17.05 -2.93
C CYS A 158 -5.59 17.73 -4.29
N ALA A 159 -4.75 17.15 -5.16
CA ALA A 159 -4.68 17.50 -6.56
C ALA A 159 -5.79 16.78 -7.31
N ALA A 160 -6.45 17.48 -8.22
CA ALA A 160 -7.57 16.94 -8.99
C ALA A 160 -7.46 17.30 -10.47
N SER A 161 -8.44 16.85 -11.25
CA SER A 161 -8.54 17.13 -12.69
C SER A 161 -9.09 18.55 -12.93
N SER A 162 -8.33 19.53 -12.44
CA SER A 162 -8.54 20.98 -12.47
C SER A 162 -7.19 21.69 -12.26
N PRO A 163 -7.05 22.96 -12.69
CA PRO A 163 -5.91 23.79 -12.32
C PRO A 163 -5.88 24.13 -10.82
N ASP A 164 -6.98 23.86 -10.12
CA ASP A 164 -7.14 24.13 -8.69
C ASP A 164 -6.69 22.96 -7.82
N LEU A 165 -6.18 23.30 -6.64
CA LEU A 165 -5.85 22.38 -5.55
C LEU A 165 -6.87 22.53 -4.42
N TYR A 166 -7.34 21.40 -3.89
CA TYR A 166 -8.32 21.36 -2.80
C TYR A 166 -7.59 21.13 -1.47
N ARG A 167 -7.71 22.07 -0.55
CA ARG A 167 -7.18 21.97 0.81
C ARG A 167 -8.32 21.57 1.75
N ILE A 168 -8.11 20.53 2.55
CA ILE A 168 -9.03 20.06 3.57
C ILE A 168 -8.32 20.19 4.92
N ASN A 169 -8.80 21.06 5.80
CA ASN A 169 -8.25 21.14 7.15
C ASN A 169 -8.84 20.03 8.04
N LEU A 170 -7.98 19.26 8.70
CA LEU A 170 -8.40 18.11 9.51
C LEU A 170 -8.74 18.47 10.97
N GLU A 171 -8.35 19.66 11.44
CA GLU A 171 -8.72 20.18 12.76
C GLU A 171 -10.16 20.69 12.75
N GLN A 172 -10.50 21.45 11.70
CA GLN A 172 -11.84 21.95 11.43
C GLN A 172 -12.41 21.18 10.22
N VAL A 173 -12.92 19.97 10.46
CA VAL A 173 -13.40 18.96 9.47
C VAL A 173 -14.41 19.49 8.40
N HIS A 174 -14.75 20.78 8.38
CA HIS A 174 -15.85 21.38 7.63
C HIS A 174 -15.43 22.26 6.44
N SER A 175 -14.15 22.52 6.16
CA SER A 175 -13.77 23.49 5.12
C SER A 175 -12.85 22.91 4.05
N VAL A 176 -13.43 22.69 2.86
CA VAL A 176 -12.67 22.49 1.62
C VAL A 176 -12.38 23.85 1.03
N LEU A 177 -11.13 24.30 1.09
CA LEU A 177 -10.69 25.55 0.50
C LEU A 177 -10.06 25.29 -0.87
N LYS A 178 -10.43 26.09 -1.86
CA LYS A 178 -9.86 26.05 -3.20
C LYS A 178 -8.64 26.98 -3.26
N LEU A 179 -7.50 26.44 -3.64
CA LEU A 179 -6.28 27.20 -3.93
C LEU A 179 -6.08 27.17 -5.45
N SER A 180 -6.04 28.35 -6.08
CA SER A 180 -5.74 28.51 -7.50
C SER A 180 -4.35 29.11 -7.62
N PHE A 181 -3.47 28.48 -8.39
CA PHE A 181 -2.19 29.05 -8.78
C PHE A 181 -2.39 29.76 -10.13
N TYR A 182 -2.10 31.06 -10.18
CA TYR A 182 -2.17 31.89 -11.39
C TYR A 182 -0.87 31.81 -12.18
#